data_AF-A0A4V6NMR8-F1
#
_entry.id   AF-A0A4V6NMR8-F1
#
_cell.length_a   1.000
_cell.length_b   1.000
_cell.length_c   1.000
_cell.angle_alpha   90.00
_cell.angle_beta   90.00
_cell.angle_gamma   90.00
#
_symmetry.space_group_name_H-M   'P 1'
#
loop_
_entity.id
_entity.type
_entity.pdbx_description
1 polymer ?
#
loop_
_entity_poly.entity_id
_entity_poly.type
_entity_poly.pdbx_seq_one_letter_code
_entity_poly.pdbx_strand_id
1 'polypeptide(L)'
;MRNILKLLAGSLMAVILITGCDDILEVDSDRLLLEENHTINTTFDAMYGKTGVYAKLQELGRRYVLLGELRGDMMDITNNAGRDLREISEFNISPDNPYADIRDYYAVINQCNYIISKLDTSVVIQAEKVLMREMAAVKAVRAWTYLQMALNYGSVRYYEEPLLTINAAKKDFPELSLNDLLPILIADLEPWRNILPPNEFTIDGNITSLEVNFPVRFVLGDLYLWNGEYERAALEYRNLMVAEFIIAWSIRNTWEVTGSAFTGQNRTWWNAFDIENIHAERLTIMAKSTEYGSGAFLDSIMVYNFEVAPSNAAVETFLEQTYYHNANVTTDGDLRRVHTFYLFDEMFGTVPDQYVGQSGYISKYVNYASTESASAIFIYRAAQLHLRYAEAVNRAGKPNLAFSVIKHGLKEQVIMNDSIVPSRERTANLPTYMDFSHAFFNNSRGIRERGSGNVSTVNSFRIPSLPTLQDSIRYVEDMIIEEYALELAYEGHRFHDLMRVALRRNDPGYLARMVARRNSALEGILSDPNSWYLPK
;
A
#
# COMPACT_ATOMS: atom_id res chain seq x y z
N MET A 1 80.33 -19.60 42.68
CA MET A 1 78.84 -19.60 42.72
C MET A 1 78.24 -18.59 41.74
N ARG A 2 78.63 -18.64 40.45
CA ARG A 2 78.13 -17.71 39.42
C ARG A 2 77.45 -18.45 38.24
N ASN A 3 77.40 -19.78 38.30
CA ASN A 3 76.75 -20.66 37.33
C ASN A 3 75.51 -21.40 37.89
N ILE A 4 75.14 -21.19 39.16
CA ILE A 4 73.91 -21.77 39.75
C ILE A 4 72.70 -20.84 39.56
N LEU A 5 72.91 -19.51 39.49
CA LEU A 5 71.83 -18.56 39.22
C LEU A 5 71.31 -18.57 37.77
N LYS A 6 72.11 -19.04 36.79
CA LYS A 6 71.68 -19.11 35.39
C LYS A 6 70.85 -20.35 35.05
N LEU A 7 70.95 -21.41 35.87
CA LEU A 7 70.09 -22.60 35.76
C LEU A 7 68.74 -22.41 36.46
N LEU A 8 68.68 -21.56 37.50
CA LEU A 8 67.43 -21.19 38.19
C LEU A 8 66.60 -20.13 37.46
N ALA A 9 67.20 -19.35 36.56
CA ALA A 9 66.47 -18.40 35.70
C ALA A 9 65.91 -19.06 34.41
N GLY A 10 66.39 -20.25 34.05
CA GLY A 10 65.93 -21.02 32.88
C GLY A 10 64.87 -22.07 33.20
N SER A 11 64.58 -22.34 34.48
CA SER A 11 63.63 -23.38 34.90
C SER A 11 62.32 -22.83 35.48
N LEU A 12 62.10 -21.51 35.45
CA LEU A 12 60.85 -20.86 35.87
C LEU A 12 60.05 -20.30 34.68
N MET A 13 60.33 -20.80 33.48
CA MET A 13 59.66 -20.39 32.22
C MET A 13 59.20 -21.62 31.42
N ALA A 14 58.77 -22.68 32.11
CA ALA A 14 58.30 -23.93 31.49
C ALA A 14 57.22 -24.66 32.31
N VAL A 15 56.47 -23.95 33.16
CA VAL A 15 55.25 -24.48 33.80
C VAL A 15 54.15 -23.43 33.73
N ILE A 16 53.68 -23.15 32.51
CA ILE A 16 52.28 -22.82 32.30
C ILE A 16 51.72 -24.03 31.56
N LEU A 17 51.48 -25.07 32.36
CA LEU A 17 50.60 -26.17 31.99
C LEU A 17 49.22 -25.55 31.77
N ILE A 18 48.87 -25.40 30.49
CA ILE A 18 47.60 -25.79 29.89
C ILE A 18 46.57 -26.26 30.93
N THR A 19 45.92 -25.32 31.61
CA THR A 19 44.57 -25.53 32.15
C THR A 19 43.63 -25.07 31.06
N GLY A 20 43.15 -26.02 30.26
CA GLY A 20 42.05 -25.78 29.33
C GLY A 20 40.85 -25.29 30.12
N CYS A 21 40.52 -24.02 29.96
CA CYS A 21 39.19 -23.51 30.27
C CYS A 21 38.37 -23.59 28.98
N ASP A 22 38.08 -24.80 28.52
CA ASP A 22 37.10 -24.97 27.44
C ASP A 22 35.69 -24.62 27.98
N ASP A 23 35.38 -24.95 29.24
CA ASP A 23 34.08 -24.68 29.88
C ASP A 23 33.85 -23.22 30.35
N ILE A 24 34.85 -22.32 30.30
CA ILE A 24 34.67 -20.91 30.72
C ILE A 24 34.40 -19.96 29.54
N LEU A 25 34.59 -20.45 28.31
CA LEU A 25 34.29 -19.74 27.08
C LEU A 25 33.00 -20.23 26.42
N GLU A 26 32.49 -21.40 26.81
CA GLU A 26 31.09 -21.77 26.60
C GLU A 26 30.23 -21.14 27.72
N VAL A 27 30.07 -19.82 27.65
CA VAL A 27 28.91 -19.19 28.26
C VAL A 27 27.73 -19.54 27.37
N ASP A 28 27.14 -20.72 27.58
CA ASP A 28 25.80 -21.01 27.11
C ASP A 28 24.88 -20.06 27.90
N SER A 29 24.69 -18.87 27.33
CA SER A 29 23.90 -17.86 27.98
C SER A 29 22.46 -18.33 27.91
N ASP A 30 21.80 -18.52 29.06
CA ASP A 30 20.34 -18.67 29.14
C ASP A 30 19.57 -17.49 28.52
N ARG A 31 20.27 -16.42 28.10
CA ARG A 31 19.75 -15.25 27.39
C ARG A 31 20.05 -15.25 25.89
N LEU A 32 20.89 -16.15 25.40
CA LEU A 32 21.24 -16.29 23.99
C LEU A 32 20.59 -17.57 23.46
N LEU A 33 19.37 -17.46 22.95
CA LEU A 33 18.74 -18.54 22.21
C LEU A 33 19.57 -18.81 20.94
N LEU A 34 20.36 -19.88 20.96
CA LEU A 34 21.07 -20.37 19.78
C LEU A 34 20.05 -20.74 18.69
N GLU A 35 20.23 -20.19 17.48
CA GLU A 35 19.27 -20.26 16.37
C GLU A 35 18.86 -21.69 15.97
N GLU A 36 19.73 -22.68 16.21
CA GLU A 36 19.45 -24.09 15.90
C GLU A 36 18.39 -24.72 16.83
N ASN A 37 18.24 -24.23 18.07
CA ASN A 37 17.30 -24.78 19.07
C ASN A 37 16.03 -23.94 19.28
N HIS A 38 15.90 -22.80 18.59
CA HIS A 38 14.74 -21.92 18.72
C HIS A 38 13.54 -22.48 17.94
N THR A 39 12.51 -22.91 18.65
CA THR A 39 11.17 -23.23 18.10
C THR A 39 10.18 -22.22 18.66
N ILE A 40 9.41 -21.59 17.78
CA ILE A 40 8.35 -20.66 18.18
C ILE A 40 7.08 -21.49 18.40
N ASN A 41 6.84 -21.85 19.66
CA ASN A 41 5.68 -22.66 20.08
C ASN A 41 4.75 -21.94 21.07
N THR A 42 5.07 -20.69 21.44
CA THR A 42 4.19 -19.84 22.25
C THR A 42 3.66 -18.66 21.43
N THR A 43 2.49 -18.14 21.81
CA THR A 43 1.91 -16.95 21.18
C THR A 43 2.75 -15.70 21.42
N PHE A 44 3.42 -15.60 22.58
CA PHE A 44 4.29 -14.46 22.88
C PHE A 44 5.55 -14.44 22.00
N ASP A 45 6.23 -15.57 21.82
CA ASP A 45 7.41 -15.66 20.97
C ASP A 45 7.05 -15.35 19.51
N ALA A 46 5.89 -15.82 19.05
CA ALA A 46 5.38 -15.52 17.71
C ALA A 46 5.09 -14.01 17.55
N MET A 47 4.42 -13.40 18.52
CA MET A 47 4.14 -11.95 18.54
C MET A 47 5.43 -11.11 18.52
N TYR A 48 6.45 -11.47 19.31
CA TYR A 48 7.73 -10.76 19.31
C TYR A 48 8.49 -10.94 17.99
N GLY A 49 8.54 -12.17 17.48
CA GLY A 49 9.14 -12.48 16.18
C GLY A 49 8.50 -11.70 15.03
N LYS A 50 7.16 -11.61 15.02
CA LYS A 50 6.37 -10.84 14.07
C LYS A 50 6.59 -9.33 14.23
N THR A 51 6.66 -8.82 15.45
CA THR A 51 7.02 -7.41 15.70
C THR A 51 8.37 -7.06 15.06
N GLY A 52 9.33 -7.99 15.07
CA GLY A 52 10.60 -7.85 14.35
C GLY A 52 10.45 -7.76 12.82
N VAL A 53 9.48 -8.46 12.22
CA VAL A 53 9.11 -8.31 10.80
C VAL A 53 8.57 -6.91 10.55
N TYR A 54 7.65 -6.43 11.40
CA TYR A 54 7.04 -5.11 11.25
C TYR A 54 8.04 -3.96 11.41
N ALA A 55 9.00 -4.09 12.32
CA ALA A 55 10.07 -3.11 12.47
C ALA A 55 10.88 -2.96 11.17
N LYS A 56 11.22 -4.06 10.48
CA LYS A 56 11.90 -4.00 9.17
C LYS A 56 11.00 -3.46 8.07
N LEU A 57 9.71 -3.82 8.10
CA LEU A 57 8.73 -3.38 7.12
C LEU A 57 8.51 -1.86 7.17
N GLN A 58 8.49 -1.27 8.36
CA GLN A 58 8.34 0.19 8.56
C GLN A 58 9.41 1.01 7.82
N GLU A 59 10.64 0.50 7.72
CA GLU A 59 11.73 1.15 6.97
C GLU A 59 11.42 1.27 5.46
N LEU A 60 10.54 0.42 4.93
CA LEU A 60 10.13 0.46 3.53
C LEU A 60 9.03 1.47 3.24
N GLY A 61 8.29 1.97 4.22
CA GLY A 61 7.07 2.76 3.94
C GLY A 61 7.33 4.07 3.18
N ARG A 62 8.51 4.68 3.33
CA ARG A 62 8.82 6.02 2.79
C ARG A 62 9.16 5.85 1.34
N ARG A 63 9.99 4.84 1.09
CA ARG A 63 10.30 4.31 -0.22
C ARG A 63 9.03 3.88 -0.94
N TYR A 64 8.11 3.18 -0.27
CA TYR A 64 6.84 2.76 -0.84
C TYR A 64 6.04 3.95 -1.41
N VAL A 65 5.83 5.01 -0.61
CA VAL A 65 5.11 6.20 -1.09
C VAL A 65 5.88 6.93 -2.19
N LEU A 66 7.18 7.19 -2.01
CA LEU A 66 7.96 7.95 -2.99
C LEU A 66 8.09 7.20 -4.33
N LEU A 67 8.39 5.90 -4.31
CA LEU A 67 8.45 5.10 -5.53
C LEU A 67 7.08 4.92 -6.18
N GLY A 68 6.00 4.90 -5.40
CA GLY A 68 4.65 4.79 -5.93
C GLY A 68 4.12 6.09 -6.53
N GLU A 69 4.52 7.25 -6.02
CA GLU A 69 3.90 8.53 -6.35
C GLU A 69 4.83 9.45 -7.14
N LEU A 70 6.10 9.54 -6.78
CA LEU A 70 7.10 10.39 -7.46
C LEU A 70 7.51 9.83 -8.82
N ARG A 71 7.12 8.60 -9.17
CA ARG A 71 7.19 8.09 -10.55
C ARG A 71 5.87 8.28 -11.32
N GLY A 72 4.78 8.60 -10.62
CA GLY A 72 3.46 8.83 -11.20
C GLY A 72 3.26 10.25 -11.74
N ASP A 73 2.03 10.59 -12.12
CA ASP A 73 1.66 11.91 -12.64
C ASP A 73 1.29 12.92 -11.54
N MET A 74 0.99 12.47 -10.32
CA MET A 74 0.37 13.33 -9.29
C MET A 74 1.37 14.12 -8.44
N MET A 75 2.57 13.60 -8.23
CA MET A 75 3.60 14.23 -7.38
C MET A 75 4.74 14.74 -8.25
N ASP A 76 5.32 15.88 -7.88
CA ASP A 76 6.51 16.44 -8.50
C ASP A 76 7.52 16.92 -7.45
N ILE A 77 8.77 17.13 -7.88
CA ILE A 77 9.84 17.67 -7.05
C ILE A 77 9.79 19.19 -6.99
N THR A 78 10.28 19.76 -5.90
CA THR A 78 10.52 21.20 -5.78
C THR A 78 11.98 21.54 -6.08
N ASN A 79 12.29 22.84 -6.06
CA ASN A 79 13.68 23.32 -6.11
C ASN A 79 14.50 22.91 -4.88
N ASN A 80 13.85 22.55 -3.76
CA ASN A 80 14.54 22.11 -2.55
C ASN A 80 14.84 20.59 -2.54
N ALA A 81 14.31 19.84 -3.51
CA ALA A 81 14.51 18.40 -3.60
C ALA A 81 16.01 18.05 -3.74
N GLY A 82 16.48 17.18 -2.85
CA GLY A 82 17.81 16.58 -2.96
C GLY A 82 18.00 15.75 -4.23
N ARG A 83 19.27 15.38 -4.49
CA ARG A 83 19.68 14.57 -5.65
C ARG A 83 18.85 13.28 -5.77
N ASP A 84 18.67 12.55 -4.68
CA ASP A 84 18.06 11.22 -4.70
C ASP A 84 16.60 11.24 -5.16
N LEU A 85 15.83 12.26 -4.76
CA LEU A 85 14.44 12.42 -5.18
C LEU A 85 14.34 12.85 -6.65
N ARG A 86 15.27 13.72 -7.07
CA ARG A 86 15.35 14.17 -8.47
C ARG A 86 15.62 13.02 -9.42
N GLU A 87 16.56 12.14 -9.06
CA GLU A 87 16.86 10.92 -9.81
C GLU A 87 15.62 10.02 -10.01
N ILE A 88 14.77 9.89 -8.97
CA ILE A 88 13.52 9.13 -9.05
C ILE A 88 12.51 9.80 -10.00
N SER A 89 12.32 11.12 -9.87
CA SER A 89 11.36 11.87 -10.70
C SER A 89 11.73 11.85 -12.19
N GLU A 90 13.04 11.92 -12.47
CA GLU A 90 13.61 11.97 -13.82
C GLU A 90 13.89 10.57 -14.42
N PHE A 91 13.61 9.49 -13.68
CA PHE A 91 13.89 8.09 -14.09
C PHE A 91 15.36 7.83 -14.45
N ASN A 92 16.28 8.53 -13.78
CA ASN A 92 17.72 8.39 -13.96
C ASN A 92 18.38 8.03 -12.61
N ILE A 93 18.03 6.83 -12.11
CA ILE A 93 18.31 6.42 -10.73
C ILE A 93 19.69 5.79 -10.63
N SER A 94 20.51 6.33 -9.74
CA SER A 94 21.84 5.79 -9.47
C SER A 94 21.76 4.50 -8.62
N PRO A 95 22.70 3.55 -8.79
CA PRO A 95 22.73 2.33 -7.97
C PRO A 95 22.92 2.57 -6.46
N ASP A 96 23.47 3.72 -6.07
CA ASP A 96 23.68 4.13 -4.68
C ASP A 96 22.51 4.92 -4.09
N ASN A 97 21.42 5.14 -4.85
CA ASN A 97 20.25 5.86 -4.37
C ASN A 97 19.59 5.10 -3.20
N PRO A 98 19.46 5.70 -2.01
CA PRO A 98 18.95 5.03 -0.81
C PRO A 98 17.48 4.61 -0.94
N TYR A 99 16.71 5.19 -1.85
CA TYR A 99 15.33 4.78 -2.11
C TYR A 99 15.23 3.63 -3.11
N ALA A 100 16.32 3.25 -3.78
CA ALA A 100 16.34 2.13 -4.73
C ALA A 100 17.04 0.88 -4.17
N ASP A 101 17.36 0.85 -2.88
CA ASP A 101 18.06 -0.30 -2.28
C ASP A 101 17.16 -1.53 -2.14
N ILE A 102 17.45 -2.56 -2.94
CA ILE A 102 16.71 -3.83 -2.94
C ILE A 102 16.96 -4.66 -1.66
N ARG A 103 18.07 -4.41 -0.94
CA ARG A 103 18.50 -5.23 0.21
C ARG A 103 17.51 -5.17 1.36
N ASP A 104 16.88 -4.02 1.59
CA ASP A 104 15.91 -3.88 2.69
C ASP A 104 14.66 -4.74 2.47
N TYR A 105 14.22 -4.91 1.22
CA TYR A 105 13.11 -5.80 0.91
C TYR A 105 13.49 -7.27 1.19
N TYR A 106 14.70 -7.69 0.80
CA TYR A 106 15.19 -9.03 1.14
C TYR A 106 15.41 -9.22 2.64
N ALA A 107 15.72 -8.16 3.40
CA ALA A 107 15.82 -8.23 4.85
C ALA A 107 14.45 -8.53 5.50
N VAL A 108 13.36 -7.95 4.98
CA VAL A 108 11.99 -8.28 5.41
C VAL A 108 11.65 -9.73 5.05
N ILE A 109 11.89 -10.14 3.80
CA ILE A 109 11.64 -11.52 3.34
C ILE A 109 12.41 -12.54 4.17
N ASN A 110 13.69 -12.28 4.45
CA ASN A 110 14.51 -13.18 5.23
C ASN A 110 13.98 -13.33 6.66
N GLN A 111 13.51 -12.24 7.26
CA GLN A 111 12.86 -12.27 8.57
C GLN A 111 11.56 -13.06 8.53
N CYS A 112 10.73 -12.88 7.49
CA CYS A 112 9.52 -13.69 7.30
C CYS A 112 9.86 -15.18 7.18
N ASN A 113 10.83 -15.53 6.33
CA ASN A 113 11.27 -16.92 6.13
C ASN A 113 11.79 -17.54 7.43
N TYR A 114 12.53 -16.78 8.23
CA TYR A 114 12.98 -17.23 9.54
C TYR A 114 11.79 -17.57 10.45
N ILE A 115 10.84 -16.65 10.62
CA ILE A 115 9.67 -16.90 11.47
C ILE A 115 8.84 -18.08 10.94
N ILE A 116 8.58 -18.14 9.62
CA ILE A 116 7.86 -19.25 8.99
C ILE A 116 8.54 -20.60 9.27
N SER A 117 9.88 -20.66 9.19
CA SER A 117 10.64 -21.90 9.42
C SER A 117 10.61 -22.39 10.87
N LYS A 118 10.40 -21.48 11.83
CA LYS A 118 10.46 -21.78 13.27
C LYS A 118 9.09 -21.93 13.93
N LEU A 119 8.02 -21.50 13.27
CA LEU A 119 6.68 -21.42 13.84
C LEU A 119 5.93 -22.75 13.73
N ASP A 120 5.55 -23.32 14.88
CA ASP A 120 4.87 -24.61 14.95
C ASP A 120 3.33 -24.45 14.91
N THR A 121 2.75 -24.58 13.73
CA THR A 121 1.29 -24.50 13.55
C THR A 121 0.50 -25.68 14.13
N SER A 122 1.18 -26.70 14.68
CA SER A 122 0.53 -27.84 15.35
C SER A 122 0.14 -27.55 16.80
N VAL A 123 0.61 -26.45 17.38
CA VAL A 123 0.28 -26.03 18.76
C VAL A 123 -1.22 -25.74 18.88
N VAL A 124 -1.88 -26.47 19.78
CA VAL A 124 -3.31 -26.33 20.09
C VAL A 124 -3.48 -25.85 21.54
N ILE A 125 -4.17 -24.73 21.73
CA ILE A 125 -4.59 -24.21 23.04
C ILE A 125 -6.10 -24.04 22.99
N GLN A 126 -6.82 -24.57 23.99
CA GLN A 126 -8.28 -24.50 24.06
C GLN A 126 -9.00 -24.97 22.78
N ALA A 127 -8.50 -26.06 22.17
CA ALA A 127 -8.98 -26.63 20.91
C ALA A 127 -8.80 -25.74 19.65
N GLU A 128 -8.07 -24.63 19.76
CA GLU A 128 -7.70 -23.77 18.63
C GLU A 128 -6.22 -23.89 18.28
N LYS A 129 -5.90 -23.91 16.99
CA LYS A 129 -4.52 -23.77 16.50
C LYS A 129 -4.10 -22.31 16.56
N VAL A 130 -3.61 -21.90 17.72
CA VAL A 130 -3.36 -20.47 18.04
C VAL A 130 -2.34 -19.79 17.14
N LEU A 131 -1.36 -20.55 16.61
CA LEU A 131 -0.30 -20.00 15.77
C LEU A 131 -0.65 -19.91 14.28
N MET A 132 -1.83 -20.38 13.84
CA MET A 132 -2.24 -20.25 12.44
C MET A 132 -2.43 -18.78 12.01
N ARG A 133 -2.89 -17.91 12.92
CA ARG A 133 -3.08 -16.48 12.65
C ARG A 133 -1.75 -15.77 12.41
N GLU A 134 -0.74 -16.12 13.21
CA GLU A 134 0.63 -15.62 13.07
C GLU A 134 1.27 -16.06 11.76
N MET A 135 1.14 -17.33 11.39
CA MET A 135 1.63 -17.85 10.12
C MET A 135 0.99 -17.13 8.92
N ALA A 136 -0.34 -16.94 8.95
CA ALA A 136 -1.07 -16.22 7.90
C ALA A 136 -0.58 -14.77 7.74
N ALA A 137 -0.41 -14.06 8.86
CA ALA A 137 0.07 -12.67 8.86
C ALA A 137 1.48 -12.55 8.27
N VAL A 138 2.42 -13.39 8.68
CA VAL A 138 3.81 -13.36 8.19
C VAL A 138 3.88 -13.73 6.70
N LYS A 139 3.09 -14.71 6.25
CA LYS A 139 3.00 -15.06 4.83
C LYS A 139 2.41 -13.93 3.99
N ALA A 140 1.39 -13.23 4.50
CA ALA A 140 0.80 -12.07 3.81
C ALA A 140 1.84 -10.96 3.60
N VAL A 141 2.63 -10.63 4.63
CA VAL A 141 3.73 -9.65 4.52
C VAL A 141 4.77 -10.13 3.49
N ARG A 142 5.22 -11.39 3.56
CA ARG A 142 6.20 -11.96 2.61
C ARG A 142 5.73 -11.81 1.16
N ALA A 143 4.48 -12.20 0.88
CA ALA A 143 3.90 -12.12 -0.45
C ALA A 143 3.75 -10.66 -0.93
N TRP A 144 3.30 -9.75 -0.05
CA TRP A 144 3.23 -8.33 -0.36
C TRP A 144 4.61 -7.76 -0.68
N THR A 145 5.63 -8.06 0.13
CA THR A 145 7.00 -7.58 -0.09
C THR A 145 7.56 -8.08 -1.43
N TYR A 146 7.37 -9.37 -1.76
CA TYR A 146 7.77 -9.91 -3.05
C TYR A 146 7.05 -9.24 -4.23
N LEU A 147 5.74 -8.98 -4.10
CA LEU A 147 4.98 -8.24 -5.10
C LEU A 147 5.56 -6.83 -5.30
N GLN A 148 5.77 -6.07 -4.22
CA GLN A 148 6.36 -4.72 -4.31
C GLN A 148 7.75 -4.74 -4.98
N MET A 149 8.58 -5.73 -4.67
CA MET A 149 9.87 -5.88 -5.34
C MET A 149 9.71 -6.16 -6.84
N ALA A 150 8.83 -7.08 -7.24
CA ALA A 150 8.60 -7.37 -8.65
C ALA A 150 8.06 -6.14 -9.40
N LEU A 151 7.20 -5.35 -8.76
CA LEU A 151 6.67 -4.10 -9.34
C LEU A 151 7.75 -3.01 -9.48
N ASN A 152 8.74 -2.98 -8.58
CA ASN A 152 9.80 -1.97 -8.61
C ASN A 152 11.00 -2.36 -9.46
N TYR A 153 11.38 -3.64 -9.50
CA TYR A 153 12.63 -4.13 -10.12
C TYR A 153 12.39 -5.08 -11.30
N GLY A 154 11.14 -5.42 -11.62
CA GLY A 154 10.73 -6.26 -12.77
C GLY A 154 10.93 -7.76 -12.57
N SER A 155 11.96 -8.16 -11.85
CA SER A 155 12.21 -9.55 -11.46
C SER A 155 12.96 -9.65 -10.12
N VAL A 156 12.79 -10.78 -9.45
CA VAL A 156 13.27 -10.99 -8.08
C VAL A 156 13.93 -12.36 -7.93
N ARG A 157 14.91 -12.48 -7.04
CA ARG A 157 15.46 -13.77 -6.63
C ARG A 157 14.53 -14.37 -5.59
N TYR A 158 13.98 -15.54 -5.89
CA TYR A 158 12.98 -16.17 -5.05
C TYR A 158 13.59 -17.27 -4.16
N TYR A 159 13.27 -17.24 -2.86
CA TYR A 159 13.70 -18.23 -1.89
C TYR A 159 12.74 -18.27 -0.69
N GLU A 160 12.51 -19.47 -0.15
CA GLU A 160 11.61 -19.68 0.99
C GLU A 160 12.34 -19.97 2.29
N GLU A 161 13.59 -20.42 2.20
CA GLU A 161 14.41 -20.77 3.36
C GLU A 161 15.11 -19.53 3.93
N PRO A 162 15.26 -19.43 5.26
CA PRO A 162 16.02 -18.36 5.87
C PRO A 162 17.51 -18.45 5.52
N LEU A 163 18.11 -17.32 5.18
CA LEU A 163 19.53 -17.15 4.92
C LEU A 163 20.21 -16.69 6.22
N LEU A 164 20.78 -17.65 6.95
CA LEU A 164 21.45 -17.40 8.24
C LEU A 164 22.97 -17.25 8.11
N THR A 165 23.55 -17.70 7.00
CA THR A 165 25.01 -17.66 6.78
C THR A 165 25.37 -17.05 5.43
N ILE A 166 26.58 -16.49 5.34
CA ILE A 166 27.13 -15.94 4.09
C ILE A 166 27.15 -17.01 2.99
N ASN A 167 27.45 -18.27 3.33
CA ASN A 167 27.48 -19.36 2.36
C ASN A 167 26.08 -19.72 1.84
N ALA A 168 25.05 -19.67 2.69
CA ALA A 168 23.66 -19.83 2.26
C ALA A 168 23.24 -18.70 1.31
N ALA A 169 23.67 -17.46 1.57
CA ALA A 169 23.39 -16.31 0.73
C ALA A 169 24.12 -16.32 -0.62
N LYS A 170 25.18 -17.12 -0.77
CA LYS A 170 25.92 -17.29 -2.04
C LYS A 170 25.33 -18.34 -2.97
N LYS A 171 24.29 -19.07 -2.55
CA LYS A 171 23.60 -20.02 -3.42
C LYS A 171 22.94 -19.29 -4.59
N ASP A 172 22.84 -19.99 -5.71
CA ASP A 172 22.11 -19.48 -6.86
C ASP A 172 20.61 -19.68 -6.63
N PHE A 173 19.84 -18.61 -6.80
CA PHE A 173 18.40 -18.60 -6.58
C PHE A 173 17.70 -18.24 -7.89
N PRO A 174 16.56 -18.88 -8.21
CA PRO A 174 15.84 -18.59 -9.43
C PRO A 174 15.41 -17.12 -9.46
N GLU A 175 15.72 -16.45 -10.56
CA GLU A 175 15.25 -15.10 -10.84
C GLU A 175 13.92 -15.20 -11.58
N LEU A 176 12.86 -14.73 -10.94
CA LEU A 176 11.49 -14.83 -11.43
C LEU A 176 10.99 -13.47 -11.89
N SER A 177 10.36 -13.44 -13.06
CA SER A 177 9.58 -12.28 -13.51
C SER A 177 8.31 -12.13 -12.68
N LEU A 178 7.65 -10.97 -12.77
CA LEU A 178 6.33 -10.79 -12.15
C LEU A 178 5.34 -11.90 -12.53
N ASN A 179 5.28 -12.28 -13.81
CA ASN A 179 4.34 -13.29 -14.31
C ASN A 179 4.64 -14.69 -13.75
N ASP A 180 5.90 -15.04 -13.55
CA ASP A 180 6.30 -16.34 -13.01
C ASP A 180 6.15 -16.39 -11.48
N LEU A 181 6.31 -15.24 -10.82
CA LEU A 181 6.19 -15.10 -9.37
C LEU A 181 4.74 -15.17 -8.89
N LEU A 182 3.80 -14.57 -9.62
CA LEU A 182 2.39 -14.45 -9.21
C LEU A 182 1.74 -15.81 -8.87
N PRO A 183 1.82 -16.85 -9.73
CA PRO A 183 1.23 -18.16 -9.41
C PRO A 183 1.80 -18.81 -8.15
N ILE A 184 3.09 -18.60 -7.88
CA ILE A 184 3.77 -19.15 -6.70
C ILE A 184 3.25 -18.47 -5.42
N LEU A 185 3.20 -17.14 -5.42
CA LEU A 185 2.69 -16.38 -4.28
C LEU A 185 1.21 -16.64 -4.02
N ILE A 186 0.42 -16.79 -5.09
CA ILE A 186 -0.98 -17.18 -5.00
C ILE A 186 -1.07 -18.52 -4.27
N ALA A 187 -0.43 -19.57 -4.81
CA ALA A 187 -0.50 -20.92 -4.25
C ALA A 187 -0.07 -20.98 -2.76
N ASP A 188 0.93 -20.18 -2.36
CA ASP A 188 1.37 -20.08 -0.96
C ASP A 188 0.31 -19.45 -0.04
N LEU A 189 -0.41 -18.42 -0.51
CA LEU A 189 -1.40 -17.69 0.29
C LEU A 189 -2.81 -18.30 0.27
N GLU A 190 -3.19 -19.03 -0.77
CA GLU A 190 -4.55 -19.56 -0.93
C GLU A 190 -5.08 -20.34 0.30
N PRO A 191 -4.27 -21.20 0.97
CA PRO A 191 -4.72 -21.95 2.14
C PRO A 191 -5.06 -21.07 3.36
N TRP A 192 -4.53 -19.85 3.41
CA TRP A 192 -4.62 -18.95 4.55
C TRP A 192 -5.73 -17.90 4.41
N ARG A 193 -6.44 -17.87 3.28
CA ARG A 193 -7.42 -16.81 2.92
C ARG A 193 -8.54 -16.58 3.94
N ASN A 194 -8.90 -17.60 4.71
CA ASN A 194 -9.99 -17.55 5.70
C ASN A 194 -9.49 -17.27 7.12
N ILE A 195 -8.17 -17.14 7.32
CA ILE A 195 -7.59 -16.88 8.62
C ILE A 195 -7.60 -15.37 8.88
N LEU A 196 -8.28 -14.96 9.94
CA LEU A 196 -8.35 -13.57 10.37
C LEU A 196 -7.02 -13.14 11.00
N PRO A 197 -6.62 -11.88 10.82
CA PRO A 197 -5.40 -11.36 11.43
C PRO A 197 -5.49 -11.41 12.97
N PRO A 198 -4.33 -11.60 13.63
CA PRO A 198 -4.24 -11.58 15.09
C PRO A 198 -4.47 -10.16 15.64
N ASN A 199 -5.13 -10.06 16.80
CA ASN A 199 -5.31 -8.81 17.55
C ASN A 199 -4.72 -8.93 18.95
N GLU A 200 -3.44 -8.58 19.10
CA GLU A 200 -2.62 -8.90 20.27
C GLU A 200 -2.12 -7.68 21.03
N PHE A 201 -1.90 -6.55 20.33
CA PHE A 201 -1.36 -5.34 20.93
C PHE A 201 -1.99 -4.07 20.35
N THR A 202 -1.74 -2.95 21.03
CA THR A 202 -2.10 -1.60 20.58
C THR A 202 -0.88 -0.70 20.61
N ILE A 203 -0.69 0.10 19.56
CA ILE A 203 0.27 1.21 19.49
C ILE A 203 -0.52 2.48 19.85
N ASP A 204 0.03 3.30 20.75
CA ASP A 204 -0.55 4.61 21.13
C ASP A 204 -2.02 4.53 21.63
N GLY A 205 -2.44 3.37 22.13
CA GLY A 205 -3.81 3.12 22.59
C GLY A 205 -4.89 3.07 21.50
N ASN A 206 -4.63 3.57 20.29
CA ASN A 206 -5.62 3.76 19.22
C ASN A 206 -5.37 2.94 17.95
N ILE A 207 -4.14 2.48 17.73
CA ILE A 207 -3.79 1.63 16.59
C ILE A 207 -3.71 0.19 17.08
N THR A 208 -4.63 -0.64 16.64
CA THR A 208 -4.66 -2.06 16.98
C THR A 208 -3.75 -2.84 16.05
N SER A 209 -3.20 -3.94 16.54
CA SER A 209 -2.41 -4.84 15.71
C SER A 209 -3.17 -5.39 14.50
N LEU A 210 -4.52 -5.46 14.51
CA LEU A 210 -5.33 -5.79 13.33
C LEU A 210 -4.96 -4.91 12.12
N GLU A 211 -4.74 -3.63 12.37
CA GLU A 211 -4.45 -2.63 11.35
C GLU A 211 -2.98 -2.64 10.91
N VAL A 212 -2.09 -3.34 11.62
CA VAL A 212 -0.68 -3.51 11.23
C VAL A 212 -0.49 -4.80 10.42
N ASN A 213 -1.42 -5.75 10.54
CA ASN A 213 -1.44 -6.97 9.74
C ASN A 213 -2.02 -6.70 8.34
N PHE A 214 -1.59 -7.50 7.37
CA PHE A 214 -2.11 -7.48 6.00
C PHE A 214 -3.24 -8.51 5.87
N PRO A 215 -4.49 -8.11 5.56
CA PRO A 215 -5.55 -9.08 5.30
C PRO A 215 -5.16 -9.98 4.12
N VAL A 216 -5.09 -11.30 4.36
CA VAL A 216 -4.68 -12.27 3.33
C VAL A 216 -5.54 -12.15 2.07
N ARG A 217 -6.84 -11.91 2.23
CA ARG A 217 -7.77 -11.69 1.11
C ARG A 217 -7.43 -10.47 0.26
N PHE A 218 -6.96 -9.37 0.87
CA PHE A 218 -6.59 -8.19 0.11
C PHE A 218 -5.37 -8.50 -0.76
N VAL A 219 -4.32 -9.07 -0.14
CA VAL A 219 -3.09 -9.44 -0.85
C VAL A 219 -3.38 -10.46 -1.97
N LEU A 220 -4.20 -11.48 -1.71
CA LEU A 220 -4.66 -12.42 -2.74
C LEU A 220 -5.45 -11.73 -3.85
N GLY A 221 -6.33 -10.79 -3.52
CA GLY A 221 -7.06 -10.00 -4.50
C GLY A 221 -6.12 -9.23 -5.42
N ASP A 222 -5.09 -8.58 -4.86
CA ASP A 222 -4.06 -7.88 -5.65
C ASP A 222 -3.28 -8.86 -6.54
N LEU A 223 -2.84 -10.01 -6.00
CA LEU A 223 -2.14 -11.03 -6.79
C LEU A 223 -3.01 -11.55 -7.95
N TYR A 224 -4.29 -11.87 -7.71
CA TYR A 224 -5.22 -12.27 -8.77
C TYR A 224 -5.46 -11.16 -9.79
N LEU A 225 -5.56 -9.90 -9.35
CA LEU A 225 -5.76 -8.75 -10.24
C LEU A 225 -4.56 -8.54 -11.16
N TRP A 226 -3.34 -8.71 -10.65
CA TRP A 226 -2.11 -8.69 -11.44
C TRP A 226 -1.97 -9.91 -12.36
N ASN A 227 -2.42 -11.09 -11.91
CA ASN A 227 -2.40 -12.32 -12.71
C ASN A 227 -3.48 -12.38 -13.81
N GLY A 228 -4.40 -11.42 -13.84
CA GLY A 228 -5.51 -11.38 -14.80
C GLY A 228 -6.72 -12.27 -14.43
N GLU A 229 -6.77 -12.78 -13.20
CA GLU A 229 -7.84 -13.62 -12.68
C GLU A 229 -8.95 -12.78 -12.03
N TYR A 230 -9.61 -11.95 -12.84
CA TYR A 230 -10.45 -10.86 -12.37
C TYR A 230 -11.65 -11.29 -11.50
N GLU A 231 -12.33 -12.40 -11.83
CA GLU A 231 -13.46 -12.87 -11.01
C GLU A 231 -13.01 -13.39 -9.64
N ARG A 232 -11.83 -14.01 -9.57
CA ARG A 232 -11.24 -14.46 -8.30
C ARG A 232 -10.78 -13.28 -7.46
N ALA A 233 -10.18 -12.25 -8.09
CA ALA A 233 -9.85 -11.00 -7.42
C ALA A 233 -11.09 -10.34 -6.82
N ALA A 234 -12.16 -10.17 -7.62
CA ALA A 234 -13.42 -9.61 -7.17
C ALA A 234 -14.04 -10.40 -6.01
N LEU A 235 -13.94 -11.74 -6.04
CA LEU A 235 -14.41 -12.60 -4.97
C LEU A 235 -13.66 -12.35 -3.65
N GLU A 236 -12.33 -12.27 -3.68
CA GLU A 236 -11.54 -12.02 -2.47
C GLU A 236 -11.81 -10.64 -1.88
N TYR A 237 -11.88 -9.59 -2.71
CA TYR A 237 -12.21 -8.25 -2.25
C TYR A 237 -13.61 -8.18 -1.63
N ARG A 238 -14.63 -8.78 -2.29
CA ARG A 238 -16.00 -8.82 -1.75
C ARG A 238 -16.07 -9.62 -0.46
N ASN A 239 -15.39 -10.75 -0.37
CA ASN A 239 -15.39 -11.57 0.83
C ASN A 239 -14.70 -10.86 2.01
N LEU A 240 -13.68 -10.05 1.75
CA LEU A 240 -13.09 -9.17 2.77
C LEU A 240 -14.11 -8.11 3.24
N MET A 241 -14.83 -7.46 2.31
CA MET A 241 -15.89 -6.51 2.68
C MET A 241 -16.94 -7.15 3.59
N VAL A 242 -17.34 -8.40 3.32
CA VAL A 242 -18.32 -9.12 4.13
C VAL A 242 -17.76 -9.59 5.46
N ALA A 243 -16.53 -10.10 5.49
CA ALA A 243 -15.92 -10.62 6.71
C ALA A 243 -15.71 -9.51 7.76
N GLU A 244 -15.36 -8.30 7.31
CA GLU A 244 -14.99 -7.18 8.18
C GLU A 244 -16.03 -6.03 8.15
N PHE A 245 -17.20 -6.25 7.55
CA PHE A 245 -18.28 -5.26 7.41
C PHE A 245 -17.85 -3.91 6.79
N ILE A 246 -16.95 -3.95 5.81
CA ILE A 246 -16.35 -2.75 5.20
C ILE A 246 -17.27 -2.17 4.13
N ILE A 247 -17.66 -0.90 4.29
CA ILE A 247 -18.41 -0.12 3.29
C ILE A 247 -17.90 1.30 3.18
N ALA A 248 -17.97 1.87 1.97
CA ALA A 248 -17.84 3.30 1.79
C ALA A 248 -19.17 4.02 2.08
N TRP A 249 -19.32 4.64 3.25
CA TRP A 249 -20.55 5.36 3.63
C TRP A 249 -20.30 6.69 4.36
N SER A 250 -19.51 6.67 5.43
CA SER A 250 -19.58 7.69 6.50
C SER A 250 -18.86 9.00 6.18
N ILE A 251 -17.98 8.99 5.18
CA ILE A 251 -17.05 10.08 4.91
C ILE A 251 -17.48 10.80 3.64
N ARG A 252 -17.79 12.09 3.75
CA ARG A 252 -18.28 12.88 2.61
C ARG A 252 -18.11 14.38 2.80
N ASN A 253 -17.53 15.03 1.79
CA ASN A 253 -17.52 16.48 1.72
C ASN A 253 -18.80 16.99 1.07
N THR A 254 -19.36 18.06 1.64
CA THR A 254 -20.56 18.70 1.13
C THR A 254 -20.42 20.21 1.06
N TRP A 255 -21.08 20.82 0.08
CA TRP A 255 -21.29 22.25 0.07
C TRP A 255 -22.60 22.61 0.78
N GLU A 256 -22.57 23.69 1.52
CA GLU A 256 -23.75 24.41 1.99
C GLU A 256 -24.25 25.31 0.86
N VAL A 257 -25.55 25.23 0.57
CA VAL A 257 -26.17 25.94 -0.53
C VAL A 257 -27.39 26.69 -0.02
N THR A 258 -27.42 28.00 -0.27
CA THR A 258 -28.57 28.86 0.01
C THR A 258 -29.14 29.38 -1.31
N GLY A 259 -30.35 28.96 -1.66
CA GLY A 259 -30.90 29.19 -2.99
C GLY A 259 -30.12 28.41 -4.04
N SER A 260 -29.34 29.12 -4.88
CA SER A 260 -28.42 28.53 -5.87
C SER A 260 -26.97 28.93 -5.66
N ALA A 261 -26.67 29.63 -4.57
CA ALA A 261 -25.32 30.07 -4.24
C ALA A 261 -24.67 29.10 -3.25
N PHE A 262 -23.42 28.75 -3.52
CA PHE A 262 -22.55 27.99 -2.64
C PHE A 262 -22.01 28.92 -1.54
N THR A 263 -22.38 28.68 -0.29
CA THR A 263 -22.12 29.61 0.83
C THR A 263 -21.09 29.12 1.83
N GLY A 264 -20.83 27.81 1.87
CA GLY A 264 -19.94 27.19 2.85
C GLY A 264 -19.61 25.75 2.49
N GLN A 265 -18.65 25.15 3.19
CA GLN A 265 -18.22 23.77 2.95
C GLN A 265 -18.15 23.00 4.27
N ASN A 266 -18.73 21.81 4.30
CA ASN A 266 -18.49 20.83 5.34
C ASN A 266 -17.54 19.76 4.80
N ARG A 267 -16.31 19.74 5.34
CA ARG A 267 -15.21 18.90 4.88
C ARG A 267 -14.91 17.83 5.93
N THR A 268 -15.31 16.60 5.66
CA THR A 268 -15.10 15.45 6.57
C THR A 268 -14.16 14.40 5.98
N TRP A 269 -13.70 14.56 4.73
CA TRP A 269 -12.89 13.55 4.07
C TRP A 269 -11.56 13.25 4.76
N TRP A 270 -10.99 14.22 5.45
CA TRP A 270 -9.77 14.04 6.26
C TRP A 270 -9.92 12.95 7.33
N ASN A 271 -11.14 12.67 7.80
CA ASN A 271 -11.45 11.57 8.72
C ASN A 271 -10.98 10.21 8.22
N ALA A 272 -10.78 10.05 6.90
CA ALA A 272 -10.28 8.80 6.33
C ALA A 272 -8.83 8.51 6.70
N PHE A 273 -8.11 9.51 7.21
CA PHE A 273 -6.70 9.44 7.58
C PHE A 273 -6.48 9.58 9.08
N ASP A 274 -7.54 9.77 9.87
CA ASP A 274 -7.46 9.97 11.33
C ASP A 274 -7.04 8.67 12.05
N ILE A 275 -5.84 8.69 12.62
CA ILE A 275 -5.28 7.55 13.37
C ILE A 275 -5.68 7.51 14.86
N GLU A 276 -6.37 8.53 15.37
CA GLU A 276 -6.86 8.59 16.74
C GLU A 276 -8.29 8.09 16.87
N ASN A 277 -9.22 8.63 16.07
CA ASN A 277 -10.65 8.53 16.39
C ASN A 277 -11.47 7.65 15.43
N ILE A 278 -10.98 7.42 14.20
CA ILE A 278 -11.80 6.81 13.13
C ILE A 278 -11.10 5.59 12.52
N HIS A 279 -11.66 4.41 12.83
CA HIS A 279 -11.08 3.11 12.44
C HIS A 279 -11.59 2.57 11.10
N ALA A 280 -12.79 2.98 10.67
CA ALA A 280 -13.53 2.31 9.60
C ALA A 280 -12.87 2.34 8.20
N GLU A 281 -11.90 3.24 7.98
CA GLU A 281 -11.18 3.33 6.71
C GLU A 281 -9.84 2.59 6.68
N ARG A 282 -9.29 2.22 7.84
CA ARG A 282 -7.95 1.63 7.94
C ARG A 282 -8.07 0.11 7.81
N LEU A 283 -7.38 -0.46 6.83
CA LEU A 283 -7.26 -1.91 6.73
C LEU A 283 -5.83 -2.35 7.05
N THR A 284 -4.85 -1.65 6.49
CA THR A 284 -3.44 -1.88 6.81
C THR A 284 -2.67 -0.56 6.83
N ILE A 285 -1.94 -0.33 7.92
CA ILE A 285 -1.06 0.82 8.13
C ILE A 285 0.32 0.35 8.62
N MET A 286 1.37 0.99 8.12
CA MET A 286 2.70 0.88 8.71
C MET A 286 2.82 1.97 9.77
N ALA A 287 2.60 1.63 11.04
CA ALA A 287 2.63 2.58 12.15
C ALA A 287 3.88 2.44 13.01
N LYS A 288 4.47 3.54 13.48
CA LYS A 288 5.65 3.59 14.37
C LYS A 288 5.41 4.54 15.53
N SER A 289 5.94 4.22 16.71
CA SER A 289 5.95 5.15 17.85
C SER A 289 6.95 6.28 17.62
N THR A 290 6.54 7.50 17.93
CA THR A 290 7.38 8.71 17.83
C THR A 290 8.10 9.04 19.15
N GLU A 291 7.78 8.35 20.25
CA GLU A 291 8.29 8.60 21.61
C GLU A 291 9.82 8.43 21.76
N TYR A 292 10.44 7.58 20.93
CA TYR A 292 11.87 7.21 21.06
C TYR A 292 12.76 7.70 19.91
N GLY A 293 12.28 8.60 19.06
CA GLY A 293 13.09 9.28 18.04
C GLY A 293 12.71 8.99 16.57
N SER A 294 12.85 10.06 15.77
CA SER A 294 12.49 10.29 14.36
C SER A 294 11.04 9.95 13.97
N GLY A 295 10.10 10.66 14.59
CA GLY A 295 8.74 10.82 14.07
C GLY A 295 8.69 11.81 12.92
N ALA A 296 9.32 11.47 11.80
CA ALA A 296 9.17 12.25 10.58
C ALA A 296 9.02 11.33 9.36
N PHE A 297 7.79 10.85 9.15
CA PHE A 297 7.47 10.11 7.97
C PHE A 297 6.69 10.97 6.98
N LEU A 298 7.29 11.18 5.82
CA LEU A 298 6.82 12.02 4.70
C LEU A 298 6.64 13.50 5.02
N ASP A 299 6.22 13.88 6.22
CA ASP A 299 6.10 15.27 6.71
C ASP A 299 7.38 16.10 6.51
N SER A 300 8.56 15.53 6.79
CA SER A 300 9.84 16.19 6.53
C SER A 300 10.02 16.50 5.05
N ILE A 301 9.62 15.59 4.17
CA ILE A 301 9.80 15.75 2.73
C ILE A 301 8.69 16.64 2.15
N MET A 302 7.45 16.51 2.61
CA MET A 302 6.26 17.16 2.03
C MET A 302 6.01 18.57 2.60
N VAL A 303 6.37 18.83 3.87
CA VAL A 303 5.98 20.05 4.57
C VAL A 303 7.17 20.79 5.19
N TYR A 304 8.04 20.13 5.96
CA TYR A 304 9.14 20.85 6.63
C TYR A 304 10.26 21.26 5.68
N ASN A 305 10.76 20.33 4.88
CA ASN A 305 11.75 20.60 3.85
C ASN A 305 11.07 20.95 2.53
N PHE A 306 9.81 20.57 2.32
CA PHE A 306 9.07 20.91 1.09
C PHE A 306 9.85 20.52 -0.18
N GLU A 307 10.35 19.29 -0.22
CA GLU A 307 11.10 18.69 -1.33
C GLU A 307 10.18 18.15 -2.42
N VAL A 308 8.90 17.89 -2.11
CA VAL A 308 7.90 17.44 -3.07
C VAL A 308 6.63 18.29 -2.98
N ALA A 309 5.91 18.40 -4.10
CA ALA A 309 4.71 19.20 -4.27
C ALA A 309 3.68 18.45 -5.13
N PRO A 310 2.39 18.85 -5.10
CA PRO A 310 1.44 18.45 -6.13
C PRO A 310 1.96 18.89 -7.51
N SER A 311 1.86 18.00 -8.50
CA SER A 311 2.13 18.38 -9.89
C SER A 311 1.00 19.25 -10.45
N ASN A 312 1.27 19.98 -11.55
CA ASN A 312 0.20 20.67 -12.28
C ASN A 312 -0.90 19.70 -12.74
N ALA A 313 -0.53 18.49 -13.17
CA ALA A 313 -1.47 17.46 -13.57
C ALA A 313 -2.39 17.02 -12.41
N ALA A 314 -1.87 16.95 -11.18
CA ALA A 314 -2.70 16.71 -10.00
C ALA A 314 -3.69 17.86 -9.80
N VAL A 315 -3.22 19.11 -9.84
CA VAL A 315 -4.07 20.29 -9.67
C VAL A 315 -5.22 20.30 -10.69
N GLU A 316 -4.90 20.12 -11.97
CA GLU A 316 -5.89 20.00 -13.05
C GLU A 316 -6.88 18.86 -12.78
N THR A 317 -6.38 17.67 -12.43
CA THR A 317 -7.22 16.49 -12.15
C THR A 317 -8.27 16.77 -11.08
N PHE A 318 -7.97 17.57 -10.05
CA PHE A 318 -8.94 17.93 -9.01
C PHE A 318 -9.84 19.11 -9.40
N LEU A 319 -9.33 20.10 -10.14
CA LEU A 319 -10.09 21.30 -10.51
C LEU A 319 -11.07 21.06 -11.66
N GLU A 320 -10.76 20.15 -12.59
CA GLU A 320 -11.63 19.79 -13.72
C GLU A 320 -12.86 18.97 -13.32
N GLN A 321 -12.93 18.53 -12.06
CA GLN A 321 -14.07 17.79 -11.55
C GLN A 321 -15.29 18.67 -11.44
N THR A 322 -16.48 18.07 -11.54
CA THR A 322 -17.73 18.77 -11.30
C THR A 322 -18.35 18.29 -9.99
N TYR A 323 -18.54 19.22 -9.06
CA TYR A 323 -19.35 18.99 -7.87
C TYR A 323 -20.84 19.17 -8.18
N TYR A 324 -21.64 18.18 -7.79
CA TYR A 324 -23.09 18.21 -7.96
C TYR A 324 -23.80 18.42 -6.61
N HIS A 325 -24.37 19.60 -6.35
CA HIS A 325 -25.36 19.72 -5.27
C HIS A 325 -26.68 19.06 -5.70
N ASN A 326 -27.10 19.34 -6.94
CA ASN A 326 -28.17 18.65 -7.65
C ASN A 326 -27.96 18.78 -9.17
N ALA A 327 -28.92 18.34 -9.98
CA ALA A 327 -28.82 18.35 -11.44
C ALA A 327 -28.66 19.76 -12.07
N ASN A 328 -29.08 20.82 -11.38
CA ASN A 328 -29.06 22.20 -11.89
C ASN A 328 -28.09 23.13 -11.14
N VAL A 329 -27.59 22.70 -9.98
CA VAL A 329 -26.70 23.48 -9.12
C VAL A 329 -25.39 22.72 -8.99
N THR A 330 -24.39 23.18 -9.73
CA THR A 330 -23.06 22.60 -9.82
C THR A 330 -22.00 23.66 -9.62
N THR A 331 -20.81 23.24 -9.19
CA THR A 331 -19.60 24.06 -9.17
C THR A 331 -18.43 23.19 -9.59
N ASP A 332 -17.37 23.82 -10.08
CA ASP A 332 -16.16 23.10 -10.45
C ASP A 332 -15.31 22.76 -9.22
N GLY A 333 -14.48 21.73 -9.34
CA GLY A 333 -13.59 21.21 -8.33
C GLY A 333 -14.13 20.04 -7.51
N ASP A 334 -13.22 19.15 -7.11
CA ASP A 334 -13.45 18.09 -6.13
C ASP A 334 -13.06 18.57 -4.73
N LEU A 335 -13.97 18.43 -3.76
CA LEU A 335 -13.73 18.90 -2.40
C LEU A 335 -12.65 18.15 -1.63
N ARG A 336 -12.26 16.94 -2.07
CA ARG A 336 -11.13 16.19 -1.46
C ARG A 336 -9.80 16.91 -1.64
N ARG A 337 -9.69 17.77 -2.67
CA ARG A 337 -8.48 18.58 -2.95
C ARG A 337 -7.94 19.24 -1.70
N VAL A 338 -8.81 19.91 -0.94
CA VAL A 338 -8.44 20.74 0.22
C VAL A 338 -7.63 19.97 1.28
N HIS A 339 -7.92 18.69 1.48
CA HIS A 339 -7.20 17.84 2.44
C HIS A 339 -6.18 16.92 1.77
N THR A 340 -6.00 17.08 0.45
CA THR A 340 -4.96 16.39 -0.33
C THR A 340 -3.75 17.31 -0.51
N PHE A 341 -3.96 18.57 -0.89
CA PHE A 341 -2.94 19.60 -0.97
C PHE A 341 -3.54 21.01 -0.85
N TYR A 342 -2.74 21.98 -0.44
CA TYR A 342 -3.10 23.40 -0.44
C TYR A 342 -2.39 24.14 -1.55
N LEU A 343 -3.10 25.07 -2.20
CA LEU A 343 -2.51 25.94 -3.21
C LEU A 343 -1.96 27.22 -2.57
N PHE A 344 -0.82 27.70 -3.03
CA PHE A 344 -0.15 28.85 -2.42
C PHE A 344 -0.85 30.17 -2.68
N ASP A 345 -1.46 30.34 -3.86
CA ASP A 345 -2.26 31.51 -4.19
C ASP A 345 -3.50 31.63 -3.28
N GLU A 346 -4.15 30.51 -2.95
CA GLU A 346 -5.26 30.46 -1.99
C GLU A 346 -4.83 30.85 -0.57
N MET A 347 -3.59 30.52 -0.17
CA MET A 347 -3.08 30.79 1.18
C MET A 347 -2.49 32.19 1.36
N PHE A 348 -1.75 32.68 0.36
CA PHE A 348 -0.94 33.89 0.46
C PHE A 348 -1.42 35.02 -0.47
N GLY A 349 -2.44 34.78 -1.30
CA GLY A 349 -2.94 35.72 -2.31
C GLY A 349 -2.08 35.79 -3.58
N THR A 350 -0.79 35.47 -3.46
CA THR A 350 0.18 35.32 -4.56
C THR A 350 1.17 34.23 -4.20
N VAL A 351 1.69 33.50 -5.19
CA VAL A 351 2.77 32.53 -4.96
C VAL A 351 4.06 33.27 -4.57
N PRO A 352 4.64 33.02 -3.37
CA PRO A 352 5.91 33.62 -2.98
C PRO A 352 7.05 33.33 -3.96
N ASP A 353 7.98 34.28 -4.14
CA ASP A 353 9.10 34.17 -5.11
C ASP A 353 9.92 32.88 -4.95
N GLN A 354 10.07 32.40 -3.72
CA GLN A 354 10.78 31.15 -3.41
C GLN A 354 10.06 29.87 -3.89
N TYR A 355 8.79 29.96 -4.29
CA TYR A 355 7.95 28.86 -4.74
C TYR A 355 7.47 29.01 -6.19
N VAL A 356 8.08 29.92 -6.96
CA VAL A 356 7.75 30.12 -8.38
C VAL A 356 7.88 28.80 -9.15
N GLY A 357 6.82 28.45 -9.89
CA GLY A 357 6.72 27.20 -10.64
C GLY A 357 6.06 26.04 -9.88
N GLN A 358 5.69 26.23 -8.61
CA GLN A 358 4.99 25.23 -7.80
C GLN A 358 3.61 25.75 -7.42
N SER A 359 2.59 24.90 -7.56
CA SER A 359 1.20 25.30 -7.30
C SER A 359 0.87 25.34 -5.80
N GLY A 360 1.55 24.53 -4.98
CA GLY A 360 1.16 24.30 -3.59
C GLY A 360 2.02 23.28 -2.86
N TYR A 361 1.52 22.79 -1.73
CA TYR A 361 2.17 21.71 -0.95
C TYR A 361 1.19 20.58 -0.59
N ILE A 362 1.75 19.38 -0.46
CA ILE A 362 0.99 18.17 -0.12
C ILE A 362 0.67 18.19 1.38
N SER A 363 -0.62 18.19 1.71
CA SER A 363 -1.12 18.22 3.09
C SER A 363 -1.71 16.89 3.54
N LYS A 364 -1.91 15.97 2.59
CA LYS A 364 -2.29 14.59 2.87
C LYS A 364 -1.24 13.95 3.79
N TYR A 365 -1.67 13.11 4.73
CA TYR A 365 -0.86 12.49 5.80
C TYR A 365 -0.38 13.43 6.91
N VAL A 366 0.13 14.61 6.57
CA VAL A 366 0.86 15.46 7.52
C VAL A 366 -0.01 15.90 8.70
N ASN A 367 -1.30 16.14 8.47
CA ASN A 367 -2.19 16.67 9.49
C ASN A 367 -2.92 15.57 10.30
N TYR A 368 -2.96 14.33 9.82
CA TYR A 368 -3.94 13.35 10.29
C TYR A 368 -3.38 11.95 10.51
N ALA A 369 -2.22 11.63 9.92
CA ALA A 369 -1.57 10.33 10.04
C ALA A 369 -0.41 10.33 11.07
N SER A 370 -0.40 11.31 11.98
CA SER A 370 0.56 11.41 13.07
C SER A 370 -0.06 12.05 14.32
N THR A 371 0.31 11.54 15.49
CA THR A 371 0.03 12.08 16.83
C THR A 371 1.37 12.47 17.49
N GLU A 372 1.33 12.90 18.76
CA GLU A 372 2.55 13.11 19.55
C GLU A 372 3.37 11.82 19.73
N SER A 373 2.69 10.66 19.74
CA SER A 373 3.20 9.35 20.18
C SER A 373 3.21 8.28 19.07
N ALA A 374 2.59 8.52 17.91
CA ALA A 374 2.61 7.62 16.75
C ALA A 374 2.58 8.35 15.39
N SER A 375 3.08 7.67 14.35
CA SER A 375 2.94 8.07 12.95
C SER A 375 2.61 6.86 12.09
N ALA A 376 1.87 7.04 10.98
CA ALA A 376 1.40 5.96 10.14
C ALA A 376 1.44 6.25 8.64
N ILE A 377 1.75 5.22 7.85
CA ILE A 377 1.53 5.22 6.40
C ILE A 377 0.43 4.24 6.08
N PHE A 378 -0.58 4.71 5.37
CA PHE A 378 -1.69 3.87 4.94
C PHE A 378 -1.25 3.05 3.73
N ILE A 379 -1.40 1.72 3.83
CA ILE A 379 -1.08 0.78 2.75
C ILE A 379 -2.35 0.26 2.09
N TYR A 380 -3.37 -0.04 2.90
CA TYR A 380 -4.68 -0.46 2.42
C TYR A 380 -5.78 0.30 3.15
N ARG A 381 -6.67 0.91 2.36
CA ARG A 381 -7.89 1.58 2.85
C ARG A 381 -9.17 0.94 2.32
N ALA A 382 -10.27 1.17 3.04
CA ALA A 382 -11.60 0.76 2.60
C ALA A 382 -11.93 1.28 1.19
N ALA A 383 -11.62 2.53 0.87
CA ALA A 383 -11.86 3.08 -0.47
C ALA A 383 -11.08 2.34 -1.56
N GLN A 384 -9.82 2.00 -1.30
CA GLN A 384 -9.00 1.23 -2.24
C GLN A 384 -9.57 -0.17 -2.47
N LEU A 385 -10.05 -0.85 -1.42
CA LEU A 385 -10.71 -2.15 -1.55
C LEU A 385 -11.89 -2.09 -2.53
N HIS A 386 -12.71 -1.04 -2.44
CA HIS A 386 -13.84 -0.83 -3.34
C HIS A 386 -13.39 -0.57 -4.77
N LEU A 387 -12.40 0.30 -4.97
CA LEU A 387 -11.90 0.61 -6.30
C LEU A 387 -11.18 -0.59 -6.95
N ARG A 388 -10.44 -1.39 -6.17
CA ARG A 388 -9.84 -2.66 -6.64
C ARG A 388 -10.89 -3.67 -7.06
N TYR A 389 -11.99 -3.78 -6.29
CA TYR A 389 -13.16 -4.56 -6.69
C TYR A 389 -13.77 -4.03 -8.00
N ALA A 390 -13.94 -2.71 -8.14
CA ALA A 390 -14.46 -2.09 -9.36
C ALA A 390 -13.59 -2.41 -10.57
N GLU A 391 -12.27 -2.31 -10.42
CA GLU A 391 -11.31 -2.63 -11.47
C GLU A 391 -11.42 -4.09 -11.91
N ALA A 392 -11.47 -5.01 -10.94
CA ALA A 392 -11.61 -6.43 -11.18
C ALA A 392 -12.92 -6.74 -11.95
N VAL A 393 -14.08 -6.26 -11.48
CA VAL A 393 -15.35 -6.57 -12.15
C VAL A 393 -15.49 -5.88 -13.50
N ASN A 394 -14.90 -4.69 -13.70
CA ASN A 394 -14.85 -4.05 -15.01
C ASN A 394 -14.12 -4.94 -16.02
N ARG A 395 -12.96 -5.47 -15.63
CA ARG A 395 -12.17 -6.38 -16.47
C ARG A 395 -12.75 -7.78 -16.60
N ALA A 396 -13.64 -8.18 -15.70
CA ALA A 396 -14.51 -9.35 -15.85
C ALA A 396 -15.72 -9.10 -16.77
N GLY A 397 -15.72 -8.01 -17.55
CA GLY A 397 -16.75 -7.71 -18.55
C GLY A 397 -18.00 -7.04 -17.99
N LYS A 398 -17.95 -6.45 -16.79
CA LYS A 398 -19.10 -5.88 -16.08
C LYS A 398 -18.92 -4.38 -15.79
N PRO A 399 -18.83 -3.53 -16.83
CA PRO A 399 -18.56 -2.10 -16.66
C PRO A 399 -19.65 -1.35 -15.89
N ASN A 400 -20.93 -1.74 -16.00
CA ASN A 400 -21.99 -1.06 -15.26
C ASN A 400 -21.98 -1.42 -13.76
N LEU A 401 -21.66 -2.68 -13.43
CA LEU A 401 -21.38 -3.07 -12.04
C LEU A 401 -20.20 -2.29 -11.47
N ALA A 402 -19.08 -2.20 -12.20
CA ALA A 402 -17.91 -1.45 -11.77
C ALA A 402 -18.21 0.04 -11.58
N PHE A 403 -18.91 0.65 -12.53
CA PHE A 403 -19.32 2.04 -12.45
C PHE A 403 -20.27 2.31 -11.27
N SER A 404 -21.05 1.32 -10.85
CA SER A 404 -21.89 1.43 -9.65
C SER A 404 -21.07 1.64 -8.38
N VAL A 405 -19.85 1.10 -8.28
CA VAL A 405 -18.95 1.35 -7.14
C VAL A 405 -18.56 2.84 -7.05
N ILE A 406 -18.35 3.48 -8.20
CA ILE A 406 -18.00 4.90 -8.27
C ILE A 406 -19.23 5.77 -7.97
N LYS A 407 -20.39 5.43 -8.55
CA LYS A 407 -21.56 6.30 -8.56
C LYS A 407 -22.62 5.99 -7.50
N HIS A 408 -23.01 4.73 -7.33
CA HIS A 408 -24.23 4.33 -6.61
C HIS A 408 -23.96 3.62 -5.27
N GLY A 409 -22.76 3.06 -5.11
CA GLY A 409 -22.41 2.13 -4.04
C GLY A 409 -22.82 0.69 -4.36
N LEU A 410 -22.38 -0.23 -3.51
CA LEU A 410 -22.64 -1.66 -3.62
C LEU A 410 -23.80 -2.04 -2.71
N LYS A 411 -24.98 -2.28 -3.30
CA LYS A 411 -26.18 -2.73 -2.58
C LYS A 411 -27.10 -3.50 -3.50
N GLU A 412 -27.84 -4.46 -2.95
CA GLU A 412 -28.71 -5.34 -3.73
C GLU A 412 -29.67 -4.58 -4.65
N GLN A 413 -30.31 -3.50 -4.17
CA GLN A 413 -31.27 -2.74 -4.97
C GLN A 413 -30.63 -2.07 -6.19
N VAL A 414 -29.33 -1.75 -6.12
CA VAL A 414 -28.55 -1.20 -7.25
C VAL A 414 -28.21 -2.31 -8.22
N ILE A 415 -27.70 -3.44 -7.72
CA ILE A 415 -27.31 -4.59 -8.57
C ILE A 415 -28.53 -5.19 -9.27
N MET A 416 -29.69 -5.18 -8.63
CA MET A 416 -30.91 -5.76 -9.18
C MET A 416 -31.65 -4.84 -10.17
N ASN A 417 -31.24 -3.57 -10.29
CA ASN A 417 -31.89 -2.59 -11.16
C ASN A 417 -31.32 -2.61 -12.58
N ASP A 418 -32.11 -3.05 -13.56
CA ASP A 418 -31.72 -3.13 -14.98
C ASP A 418 -31.30 -1.80 -15.62
N SER A 419 -31.77 -0.67 -15.09
CA SER A 419 -31.37 0.65 -15.58
C SER A 419 -29.99 1.08 -15.07
N ILE A 420 -29.46 0.40 -14.05
CA ILE A 420 -28.14 0.65 -13.48
C ILE A 420 -27.18 -0.48 -13.85
N VAL A 421 -27.49 -1.73 -13.49
CA VAL A 421 -26.74 -2.92 -13.86
C VAL A 421 -27.60 -3.78 -14.80
N PRO A 422 -27.35 -3.74 -16.11
CA PRO A 422 -28.22 -4.38 -17.09
C PRO A 422 -28.15 -5.90 -16.96
N SER A 423 -29.26 -6.58 -17.26
CA SER A 423 -29.36 -8.05 -17.26
C SER A 423 -28.26 -8.77 -18.04
N ARG A 424 -27.64 -8.15 -19.07
CA ARG A 424 -26.49 -8.73 -19.79
C ARG A 424 -25.23 -8.92 -18.95
N GLU A 425 -25.08 -8.17 -17.86
CA GLU A 425 -23.98 -8.31 -16.91
C GLU A 425 -24.34 -9.24 -15.74
N ARG A 426 -25.59 -9.72 -15.69
CA ARG A 426 -26.12 -10.58 -14.63
C ARG A 426 -26.41 -11.97 -15.20
N THR A 427 -26.22 -12.98 -14.37
CA THR A 427 -26.65 -14.35 -14.67
C THR A 427 -27.91 -14.67 -13.88
N ALA A 428 -28.68 -15.69 -14.31
CA ALA A 428 -29.90 -16.11 -13.61
C ALA A 428 -29.66 -16.42 -12.12
N ASN A 429 -28.48 -16.98 -11.80
CA ASN A 429 -27.94 -17.08 -10.45
C ASN A 429 -26.74 -16.13 -10.35
N LEU A 430 -26.80 -15.10 -9.50
CA LEU A 430 -25.69 -14.18 -9.34
C LEU A 430 -24.47 -14.91 -8.74
N PRO A 431 -23.25 -14.70 -9.29
CA PRO A 431 -22.02 -15.17 -8.67
C PRO A 431 -21.82 -14.51 -7.30
N THR A 432 -21.16 -15.20 -6.37
CA THR A 432 -20.91 -14.70 -5.01
C THR A 432 -20.19 -13.34 -4.99
N TYR A 433 -19.29 -13.09 -5.94
CA TYR A 433 -18.59 -11.80 -6.03
C TYR A 433 -19.52 -10.64 -6.44
N MET A 434 -20.75 -10.90 -6.88
CA MET A 434 -21.78 -9.89 -7.19
C MET A 434 -22.89 -9.82 -6.13
N ASP A 435 -22.85 -10.67 -5.11
CA ASP A 435 -23.88 -10.71 -4.08
C ASP A 435 -23.62 -9.64 -3.00
N PHE A 436 -24.51 -8.65 -2.94
CA PHE A 436 -24.51 -7.57 -1.95
C PHE A 436 -25.86 -7.48 -1.22
N SER A 437 -26.49 -8.64 -0.96
CA SER A 437 -27.77 -8.78 -0.26
C SER A 437 -27.71 -8.53 1.25
N HIS A 438 -26.52 -8.62 1.86
CA HIS A 438 -26.38 -8.40 3.29
C HIS A 438 -26.73 -6.94 3.66
N ALA A 439 -27.56 -6.76 4.70
CA ALA A 439 -28.14 -5.46 5.06
C ALA A 439 -27.13 -4.32 5.36
N PHE A 440 -25.86 -4.63 5.68
CA PHE A 440 -24.86 -3.58 5.95
C PHE A 440 -24.52 -2.81 4.67
N PHE A 441 -24.67 -3.43 3.50
CA PHE A 441 -24.49 -2.79 2.21
C PHE A 441 -25.56 -1.76 1.86
N ASN A 442 -26.72 -1.74 2.55
CA ASN A 442 -27.78 -0.76 2.28
C ASN A 442 -27.30 0.70 2.40
N ASN A 443 -26.31 0.94 3.27
CA ASN A 443 -25.70 2.24 3.45
C ASN A 443 -24.52 2.52 2.51
N SER A 444 -24.07 1.55 1.71
CA SER A 444 -22.98 1.76 0.75
C SER A 444 -23.31 2.90 -0.22
N ARG A 445 -22.33 3.78 -0.45
CA ARG A 445 -22.41 4.92 -1.38
C ARG A 445 -21.29 4.84 -2.42
N GLY A 446 -21.47 5.57 -3.51
CA GLY A 446 -20.43 5.70 -4.52
C GLY A 446 -19.22 6.48 -4.00
N ILE A 447 -18.01 6.02 -4.31
CA ILE A 447 -16.77 6.68 -3.87
C ILE A 447 -16.70 8.14 -4.34
N ARG A 448 -17.20 8.44 -5.54
CA ARG A 448 -17.19 9.80 -6.11
C ARG A 448 -18.02 10.80 -5.30
N GLU A 449 -18.99 10.33 -4.51
CA GLU A 449 -19.76 11.23 -3.62
C GLU A 449 -18.89 11.88 -2.53
N ARG A 450 -17.74 11.27 -2.18
CA ARG A 450 -16.81 11.78 -1.16
C ARG A 450 -16.31 13.19 -1.47
N GLY A 451 -16.14 13.48 -2.76
CA GLY A 451 -15.58 14.74 -3.25
C GLY A 451 -16.50 15.55 -4.17
N SER A 452 -17.36 14.88 -4.95
CA SER A 452 -18.15 15.49 -6.04
C SER A 452 -19.66 15.58 -5.75
N GLY A 453 -20.07 15.51 -4.49
CA GLY A 453 -21.46 15.79 -4.13
C GLY A 453 -22.43 14.64 -4.43
N ASN A 454 -23.68 14.96 -4.77
CA ASN A 454 -24.79 14.02 -4.93
C ASN A 454 -24.77 13.35 -6.32
N VAL A 455 -23.60 12.89 -6.79
CA VAL A 455 -23.43 12.37 -8.15
C VAL A 455 -24.35 11.17 -8.45
N SER A 456 -24.74 10.41 -7.44
CA SER A 456 -25.68 9.28 -7.57
C SER A 456 -27.07 9.68 -8.08
N THR A 457 -27.49 10.94 -7.86
CA THR A 457 -28.84 11.43 -8.21
C THR A 457 -28.89 12.11 -9.59
N VAL A 458 -27.74 12.25 -10.26
CA VAL A 458 -27.63 13.01 -11.51
C VAL A 458 -27.53 12.07 -12.72
N ASN A 459 -28.26 12.41 -13.78
CA ASN A 459 -28.33 11.61 -15.02
C ASN A 459 -27.21 11.91 -16.03
N SER A 460 -26.48 13.02 -15.86
CA SER A 460 -25.35 13.39 -16.73
C SER A 460 -24.10 12.57 -16.44
N PHE A 461 -23.86 12.20 -15.18
CA PHE A 461 -22.74 11.34 -14.79
C PHE A 461 -23.10 9.87 -15.05
N ARG A 462 -22.88 9.41 -16.29
CA ARG A 462 -23.22 8.04 -16.73
C ARG A 462 -22.21 7.54 -17.76
N ILE A 463 -22.16 6.23 -17.94
CA ILE A 463 -21.47 5.64 -19.10
C ILE A 463 -22.20 6.12 -20.37
N PRO A 464 -21.51 6.77 -21.33
CA PRO A 464 -22.14 7.18 -22.58
C PRO A 464 -22.51 5.97 -23.43
N SER A 465 -23.35 6.18 -24.45
CA SER A 465 -23.62 5.12 -25.43
C SER A 465 -22.36 4.89 -26.25
N LEU A 466 -21.73 3.73 -26.06
CA LEU A 466 -20.48 3.35 -26.72
C LEU A 466 -20.71 2.16 -27.67
N PRO A 467 -19.96 2.08 -28.79
CA PRO A 467 -20.22 1.10 -29.84
C PRO A 467 -20.07 -0.35 -29.39
N THR A 468 -19.08 -0.63 -28.54
CA THR A 468 -18.78 -1.99 -28.08
C THR A 468 -18.71 -2.10 -26.56
N LEU A 469 -18.82 -3.34 -26.07
CA LEU A 469 -18.56 -3.65 -24.66
C LEU A 469 -17.12 -3.28 -24.28
N GLN A 470 -16.15 -3.53 -25.17
CA GLN A 470 -14.74 -3.21 -24.92
C GLN A 470 -14.52 -1.69 -24.74
N ASP A 471 -15.24 -0.86 -25.50
CA ASP A 471 -15.19 0.60 -25.34
C ASP A 471 -15.77 1.02 -23.99
N SER A 472 -16.85 0.38 -23.54
CA SER A 472 -17.43 0.61 -22.22
C SER A 472 -16.47 0.20 -21.09
N ILE A 473 -15.79 -0.95 -21.25
CA ILE A 473 -14.77 -1.41 -20.30
C ILE A 473 -13.61 -0.41 -20.23
N ARG A 474 -13.11 0.08 -21.37
CA ARG A 474 -12.04 1.09 -21.41
C ARG A 474 -12.46 2.40 -20.76
N TYR A 475 -13.65 2.90 -21.10
CA TYR A 475 -14.20 4.12 -20.51
C TYR A 475 -14.29 4.01 -18.98
N VAL A 476 -14.89 2.93 -18.46
CA VAL A 476 -15.00 2.73 -17.01
C VAL A 476 -13.64 2.47 -16.37
N GLU A 477 -12.69 1.83 -17.04
CA GLU A 477 -11.33 1.69 -16.54
C GLU A 477 -10.65 3.05 -16.37
N ASP A 478 -10.78 3.96 -17.35
CA ASP A 478 -10.24 5.32 -17.23
C ASP A 478 -10.91 6.09 -16.07
N MET A 479 -12.23 5.92 -15.86
CA MET A 479 -12.91 6.51 -14.70
C MET A 479 -12.44 5.94 -13.36
N ILE A 480 -12.15 4.64 -13.28
CA ILE A 480 -11.60 4.02 -12.06
C ILE A 480 -10.18 4.56 -11.80
N ILE A 481 -9.35 4.72 -12.84
CA ILE A 481 -8.01 5.30 -12.70
C ILE A 481 -8.04 6.78 -12.32
N GLU A 482 -9.00 7.54 -12.82
CA GLU A 482 -9.25 8.90 -12.32
C GLU A 482 -9.66 8.88 -10.84
N GLU A 483 -10.56 7.97 -10.46
CA GLU A 483 -11.00 7.87 -9.06
C GLU A 483 -9.86 7.44 -8.13
N TYR A 484 -8.93 6.58 -8.60
CA TYR A 484 -7.69 6.30 -7.87
C TYR A 484 -6.83 7.56 -7.68
N ALA A 485 -6.74 8.43 -8.69
CA ALA A 485 -5.99 9.69 -8.55
C ALA A 485 -6.64 10.62 -7.51
N LEU A 486 -7.98 10.72 -7.51
CA LEU A 486 -8.70 11.61 -6.60
C LEU A 486 -8.75 11.08 -5.16
N GLU A 487 -8.96 9.78 -4.98
CA GLU A 487 -9.12 9.17 -3.66
C GLU A 487 -7.78 8.75 -3.05
N LEU A 488 -6.85 8.20 -3.86
CA LEU A 488 -5.59 7.60 -3.41
C LEU A 488 -4.34 8.38 -3.83
N ALA A 489 -4.47 9.66 -4.21
CA ALA A 489 -3.29 10.51 -4.45
C ALA A 489 -2.31 10.46 -3.27
N TYR A 490 -1.02 10.33 -3.55
CA TYR A 490 0.05 10.34 -2.55
C TYR A 490 0.10 9.14 -1.60
N GLU A 491 -0.64 8.06 -1.88
CA GLU A 491 -0.70 6.87 -1.01
C GLU A 491 0.28 5.74 -1.38
N GLY A 492 1.06 5.91 -2.46
CA GLY A 492 2.10 4.95 -2.86
C GLY A 492 1.67 3.96 -3.93
N HIS A 493 0.56 4.21 -4.62
CA HIS A 493 0.01 3.26 -5.60
C HIS A 493 0.08 3.76 -7.04
N ARG A 494 0.15 5.08 -7.25
CA ARG A 494 -0.22 5.69 -8.53
C ARG A 494 0.55 5.14 -9.73
N PHE A 495 1.88 5.04 -9.63
CA PHE A 495 2.73 4.54 -10.70
C PHE A 495 2.42 3.07 -11.03
N HIS A 496 2.23 2.22 -10.01
CA HIS A 496 1.91 0.81 -10.22
C HIS A 496 0.50 0.60 -10.77
N ASP A 497 -0.45 1.48 -10.44
CA ASP A 497 -1.79 1.47 -11.03
C ASP A 497 -1.74 1.79 -12.53
N LEU A 498 -0.98 2.83 -12.91
CA LEU A 498 -0.74 3.15 -14.32
C LEU A 498 -0.01 2.02 -15.04
N MET A 499 1.00 1.41 -14.40
CA MET A 499 1.77 0.29 -14.94
C MET A 499 0.88 -0.92 -15.20
N ARG A 500 0.01 -1.27 -14.24
CA ARG A 500 -0.92 -2.40 -14.39
C ARG A 500 -1.83 -2.21 -15.60
N VAL A 501 -2.38 -1.01 -15.77
CA VAL A 501 -3.26 -0.69 -16.89
C VAL A 501 -2.50 -0.69 -18.21
N ALA A 502 -1.31 -0.10 -18.27
CA ALA A 502 -0.47 -0.11 -19.47
C ALA A 502 -0.12 -1.53 -19.92
N LEU A 503 0.33 -2.39 -19.00
CA LEU A 503 0.62 -3.81 -19.28
C LEU A 503 -0.63 -4.55 -19.75
N ARG A 504 -1.76 -4.38 -19.05
CA ARG A 504 -3.03 -5.04 -19.37
C ARG A 504 -3.60 -4.61 -20.73
N ARG A 505 -3.44 -3.35 -21.10
CA ARG A 505 -3.85 -2.81 -22.40
C ARG A 505 -2.88 -3.16 -23.51
N ASN A 506 -1.68 -3.68 -23.16
CA ASN A 506 -0.55 -3.80 -24.06
C ASN A 506 -0.24 -2.46 -24.76
N ASP A 507 -0.30 -1.36 -23.97
CA ASP A 507 -0.05 0.01 -24.42
C ASP A 507 0.90 0.70 -23.42
N PRO A 508 2.22 0.52 -23.57
CA PRO A 508 3.22 1.24 -22.78
C PRO A 508 3.06 2.77 -22.83
N GLY A 509 2.58 3.28 -23.98
CA GLY A 509 2.31 4.69 -24.18
C GLY A 509 1.23 5.23 -23.24
N TYR A 510 0.36 4.39 -22.68
CA TYR A 510 -0.62 4.83 -21.68
C TYR A 510 0.05 5.39 -20.43
N LEU A 511 0.97 4.63 -19.82
CA LEU A 511 1.71 5.10 -18.64
C LEU A 511 2.54 6.34 -19.00
N ALA A 512 3.24 6.30 -20.14
CA ALA A 512 4.08 7.41 -20.60
C ALA A 512 3.29 8.72 -20.73
N ARG A 513 2.14 8.69 -21.42
CA ARG A 513 1.26 9.86 -21.59
C ARG A 513 0.71 10.38 -20.27
N MET A 514 0.32 9.48 -19.37
CA MET A 514 -0.19 9.89 -18.05
C MET A 514 0.89 10.60 -17.24
N VAL A 515 2.08 9.99 -17.09
CA VAL A 515 3.20 10.61 -16.36
C VAL A 515 3.69 11.89 -17.03
N ALA A 516 3.66 11.95 -18.37
CA ALA A 516 4.05 13.14 -19.14
C ALA A 516 3.17 14.37 -18.87
N ARG A 517 1.97 14.21 -18.28
CA ARG A 517 1.13 15.35 -17.85
C ARG A 517 1.84 16.24 -16.83
N ARG A 518 2.74 15.69 -15.99
CA ARG A 518 3.57 16.51 -15.08
C ARG A 518 4.78 17.11 -15.80
N ASN A 519 5.40 16.32 -16.68
CA ASN A 519 6.61 16.72 -17.40
C ASN A 519 6.69 15.97 -18.75
N SER A 520 6.45 16.71 -19.84
CA SER A 520 6.42 16.16 -21.21
C SER A 520 7.72 15.48 -21.64
N ALA A 521 8.87 15.82 -21.04
CA ALA A 521 10.14 15.18 -21.35
C ALA A 521 10.18 13.67 -21.00
N LEU A 522 9.30 13.21 -20.11
CA LEU A 522 9.25 11.83 -19.65
C LEU A 522 8.56 10.88 -20.65
N GLU A 523 7.79 11.40 -21.62
CA GLU A 523 7.00 10.55 -22.54
C GLU A 523 7.91 9.62 -23.37
N GLY A 524 9.02 10.15 -23.89
CA GLY A 524 9.97 9.37 -24.68
C GLY A 524 10.70 8.30 -23.87
N ILE A 525 11.02 8.59 -22.60
CA ILE A 525 11.69 7.66 -21.68
C ILE A 525 10.73 6.52 -21.31
N LEU A 526 9.53 6.87 -20.87
CA LEU A 526 8.57 5.91 -20.33
C LEU A 526 7.80 5.12 -21.38
N SER A 527 7.99 5.45 -22.67
CA SER A 527 7.50 4.62 -23.76
C SER A 527 8.23 3.28 -23.84
N ASP A 528 9.44 3.17 -23.27
CA ASP A 528 10.15 1.89 -23.07
C ASP A 528 9.82 1.29 -21.69
N PRO A 529 9.14 0.12 -21.62
CA PRO A 529 8.88 -0.57 -20.36
C PRO A 529 10.11 -0.89 -19.52
N ASN A 530 11.30 -1.01 -20.13
CA ASN A 530 12.52 -1.27 -19.37
C ASN A 530 12.89 -0.11 -18.44
N SER A 531 12.50 1.12 -18.80
CA SER A 531 12.74 2.31 -17.98
C SER A 531 11.81 2.43 -16.78
N TRP A 532 10.83 1.53 -16.62
CA TRP A 532 9.90 1.55 -15.48
C TRP A 532 10.50 0.96 -14.20
N TYR A 533 11.55 0.15 -14.36
CA TYR A 533 12.14 -0.61 -13.28
C TYR A 533 13.40 0.06 -12.73
N LEU A 534 13.61 -0.12 -11.43
CA LEU A 534 14.78 0.36 -10.70
C LEU A 534 16.01 -0.50 -11.02
N PRO A 535 17.23 0.07 -10.94
CA PRO A 535 18.46 -0.71 -11.00
C PRO A 535 18.52 -1.73 -9.84
N LYS A 536 19.17 -2.87 -10.08
CA LYS A 536 19.33 -3.96 -9.10
C LYS A 536 20.68 -3.97 -8.42
#